data_AF-A0A842T1Q5-F1
#
_entry.id   AF-A0A842T1Q5-F1
#
_cell.length_a   1.000
_cell.length_b   1.000
_cell.length_c   1.000
_cell.angle_alpha   90.00
_cell.angle_beta   90.00
_cell.angle_gamma   90.00
#
_symmetry.space_group_name_H-M   'P 1'
#
loop_
_entity.id
_entity.type
_entity.pdbx_description
1 polymer ?
#
loop_
_entity_poly.entity_id
_entity_poly.type
_entity_poly.pdbx_seq_one_letter_code
_entity_poly.pdbx_strand_id
1 'polypeptide(L)'
;MPTSCIICHLPIDENSEKYDECPNGHAAHTSCLREWLTHSLKCPLCNTKYDDTIIQKFQVYIEKKEQEKRETLKLQMEEENKKKIKEICKNMVFLKTIEVVEKLTKQKEYKKALEMLDGFANDEDKKHDIMFLRGKINFLRGRYDMAINHLFKLVKQDFEFPDAWLYLGRSYQALGLEDKARWAFERSK
;
A
#
# COMPACT_ATOMS: atom_id res chain seq x y z
N MET A 1 24.02 -47.34 -5.01
CA MET A 1 22.80 -46.81 -5.67
C MET A 1 22.25 -45.71 -4.77
N PRO A 2 21.67 -44.60 -5.29
CA PRO A 2 21.40 -43.41 -4.47
C PRO A 2 20.46 -43.78 -3.33
N THR A 3 20.97 -43.77 -2.09
CA THR A 3 20.22 -44.26 -0.93
C THR A 3 19.20 -43.24 -0.41
N SER A 4 19.18 -42.02 -0.98
CA SER A 4 18.36 -40.90 -0.52
C SER A 4 17.89 -40.01 -1.67
N CYS A 5 16.65 -39.54 -1.59
CA CYS A 5 16.07 -38.57 -2.51
C CYS A 5 16.78 -37.23 -2.41
N ILE A 6 17.25 -36.69 -3.54
CA ILE A 6 17.97 -35.40 -3.56
C ILE A 6 17.10 -34.18 -3.21
N ILE A 7 15.77 -34.33 -3.16
CA ILE A 7 14.83 -33.23 -2.92
C ILE A 7 14.43 -33.17 -1.44
N CYS A 8 14.05 -34.31 -0.84
CA CYS A 8 13.57 -34.37 0.55
C CYS A 8 14.58 -34.98 1.52
N HIS A 9 15.70 -35.52 1.02
CA HIS A 9 16.76 -36.18 1.78
C HIS A 9 16.34 -37.46 2.54
N LEU A 10 15.12 -37.96 2.31
CA LEU A 10 14.63 -39.23 2.86
C LEU A 10 15.12 -40.42 2.04
N PRO A 11 15.26 -41.61 2.65
CA PRO A 11 15.71 -42.81 1.94
C PRO A 11 14.74 -43.23 0.83
N ILE A 12 15.28 -43.82 -0.23
CA ILE A 12 14.50 -44.44 -1.31
C ILE A 12 14.56 -45.95 -1.07
N ASP A 13 13.45 -46.53 -0.60
CA ASP A 13 13.38 -47.95 -0.22
C ASP A 13 13.11 -48.83 -1.45
N GLU A 14 13.93 -49.86 -1.68
CA GLU A 14 13.86 -50.74 -2.86
C GLU A 14 12.53 -51.52 -2.99
N ASN A 15 11.75 -51.61 -1.90
CA ASN A 15 10.57 -52.47 -1.82
C ASN A 15 9.21 -51.78 -2.01
N SER A 16 9.12 -50.45 -2.13
CA SER A 16 7.78 -49.81 -2.22
C SER A 16 7.68 -48.45 -2.93
N GLU A 17 8.75 -47.65 -3.01
CA GLU A 17 8.64 -46.28 -3.52
C GLU A 17 9.20 -46.13 -4.93
N LYS A 18 8.35 -45.68 -5.87
CA LYS A 18 8.77 -45.33 -7.23
C LYS A 18 9.70 -44.11 -7.17
N TYR A 19 10.83 -44.19 -7.86
CA TYR A 19 11.79 -43.10 -8.01
C TYR A 19 12.10 -42.86 -9.49
N ASP A 20 12.58 -41.66 -9.79
CA ASP A 20 13.04 -41.24 -11.11
C ASP A 20 14.43 -40.59 -10.94
N GLU A 21 15.32 -40.77 -11.92
CA GLU A 21 16.70 -40.27 -11.86
C GLU A 21 16.96 -39.20 -12.94
N CYS A 22 17.90 -38.31 -12.69
CA CYS A 22 18.42 -37.43 -13.74
C CYS A 22 19.48 -38.15 -14.60
N PRO A 23 19.89 -37.59 -15.76
CA PRO A 23 20.91 -38.20 -16.62
C PRO A 23 22.27 -38.47 -15.94
N ASN A 24 22.56 -37.76 -14.84
CA ASN A 24 23.77 -37.93 -14.05
C ASN A 24 23.58 -38.88 -12.84
N GLY A 25 22.46 -39.62 -12.78
CA GLY A 25 22.22 -40.67 -11.76
C GLY A 25 21.74 -40.17 -10.39
N HIS A 26 21.26 -38.93 -10.28
CA HIS A 26 20.69 -38.43 -9.02
C HIS A 26 19.21 -38.79 -8.90
N ALA A 27 18.87 -39.64 -7.93
CA ALA A 27 17.51 -40.13 -7.72
C ALA A 27 16.65 -39.18 -6.85
N ALA A 28 15.37 -39.12 -7.20
CA ALA A 28 14.33 -38.48 -6.41
C ALA A 28 13.08 -39.35 -6.38
N HIS A 29 12.31 -39.30 -5.28
CA HIS A 29 10.98 -39.90 -5.25
C HIS A 29 10.11 -39.33 -6.37
N THR A 30 9.32 -40.17 -7.03
CA THR A 30 8.40 -39.74 -8.11
C THR A 30 7.45 -38.63 -7.64
N SER A 31 7.03 -38.63 -6.37
CA SER A 31 6.21 -37.56 -5.77
C SER A 31 7.00 -36.25 -5.59
N CYS A 32 8.22 -36.32 -5.05
CA CYS A 32 9.08 -35.16 -4.88
C CYS A 32 9.49 -34.55 -6.21
N LEU A 33 9.85 -35.37 -7.21
CA LEU A 33 10.22 -34.89 -8.54
C LEU A 33 9.04 -34.20 -9.23
N ARG A 34 7.83 -34.76 -9.12
CA ARG A 34 6.61 -34.16 -9.67
C ARG A 34 6.39 -32.73 -9.15
N GLU A 35 6.58 -32.50 -7.85
CA GLU A 35 6.43 -31.17 -7.26
C GLU A 35 7.55 -30.23 -7.74
N TRP A 36 8.81 -30.71 -7.73
CA TRP A 36 9.97 -29.92 -8.17
C TRP A 36 9.87 -29.45 -9.62
N LEU A 37 9.41 -30.32 -10.52
CA LEU A 37 9.27 -30.00 -11.94
C LEU A 37 8.25 -28.88 -12.20
N THR A 38 7.40 -28.53 -11.24
CA THR A 38 6.52 -27.33 -11.34
C THR A 38 7.26 -26.00 -11.14
N HIS A 39 8.54 -26.07 -10.76
CA HIS A 39 9.42 -24.92 -10.54
C HIS A 39 10.64 -24.93 -11.47
N SER A 40 11.22 -26.10 -11.75
CA SER A 40 12.39 -26.24 -12.61
C SER A 40 12.46 -27.61 -13.28
N LEU A 41 12.73 -27.63 -14.59
CA LEU A 41 12.97 -28.87 -15.35
C LEU A 41 14.39 -29.43 -15.19
N LYS A 42 15.19 -28.85 -14.30
CA LYS A 42 16.60 -29.20 -14.06
C LYS A 42 16.77 -29.84 -12.70
N CYS A 43 17.70 -30.79 -12.61
CA CYS A 43 18.10 -31.42 -11.36
C CYS A 43 18.60 -30.35 -10.36
N PRO A 44 18.11 -30.34 -9.10
CA PRO A 44 18.54 -29.37 -8.09
C PRO A 44 20.04 -29.46 -7.76
N LEU A 45 20.64 -30.65 -7.92
CA LEU A 45 22.02 -30.90 -7.52
C LEU A 45 23.04 -30.58 -8.63
N CYS A 46 22.78 -31.08 -9.85
CA CYS A 46 23.72 -30.94 -10.97
C CYS A 46 23.25 -29.98 -12.08
N ASN A 47 22.09 -29.32 -11.90
CA ASN A 47 21.51 -28.35 -12.83
C ASN A 47 21.31 -28.88 -14.27
N THR A 48 21.34 -30.20 -14.44
CA THR A 48 21.14 -30.88 -15.72
C THR A 48 19.65 -31.09 -15.95
N LYS A 49 19.16 -30.80 -17.17
CA LYS A 49 17.76 -31.01 -17.54
C LYS A 49 17.40 -32.49 -17.42
N TYR A 50 16.23 -32.82 -16.88
CA TYR A 50 15.71 -34.19 -16.91
C TYR A 50 15.35 -34.60 -18.34
N ASP A 51 15.35 -35.91 -18.60
CA ASP A 51 14.96 -36.46 -19.89
C ASP A 51 13.51 -36.10 -20.23
N ASP A 52 13.24 -35.86 -21.51
CA ASP A 52 11.93 -35.43 -21.97
C ASP A 52 10.84 -36.48 -21.69
N THR A 53 11.18 -37.77 -21.61
CA THR A 53 10.25 -38.85 -21.21
C THR A 53 9.77 -38.70 -19.77
N ILE A 54 10.66 -38.31 -18.86
CA ILE A 54 10.35 -38.06 -17.44
C ILE A 54 9.52 -36.78 -17.31
N ILE A 55 9.86 -35.74 -18.08
CA ILE A 55 9.10 -34.48 -18.08
C ILE A 55 7.68 -34.73 -18.62
N GLN A 56 7.54 -35.43 -19.75
CA GLN A 56 6.25 -35.75 -20.37
C GLN A 56 5.32 -36.52 -19.44
N LYS A 57 5.86 -37.43 -18.62
CA LYS A 57 5.11 -38.17 -17.58
C LYS A 57 4.37 -37.24 -16.61
N PHE A 58 4.91 -36.05 -16.34
CA PHE A 58 4.33 -35.08 -15.41
C PHE A 58 3.76 -33.83 -16.10
N GLN A 59 3.79 -33.76 -17.44
CA GLN A 59 3.41 -32.57 -18.20
C GLN A 59 2.03 -32.03 -17.82
N VAL A 60 1.02 -32.91 -17.80
CA VAL A 60 -0.37 -32.55 -17.44
C VAL A 60 -0.45 -31.95 -16.03
N TYR A 61 0.34 -32.47 -15.09
CA TYR A 61 0.39 -31.96 -13.72
C TYR A 61 1.08 -30.59 -13.65
N ILE A 62 2.20 -30.42 -14.36
CA ILE A 62 2.95 -29.16 -14.44
C ILE A 62 2.06 -28.08 -15.05
N GLU A 63 1.40 -28.36 -16.18
CA GLU A 63 0.49 -27.43 -16.85
C GLU A 63 -0.68 -27.02 -15.94
N LYS A 64 -1.30 -27.98 -15.26
CA LYS A 64 -2.37 -27.69 -14.29
C LYS A 64 -1.87 -26.77 -13.17
N LYS A 65 -0.69 -27.05 -12.62
CA LYS A 65 -0.08 -26.22 -11.56
C LYS A 65 0.30 -24.84 -12.04
N GLU A 66 0.81 -24.70 -13.26
CA GLU A 66 1.06 -23.40 -13.87
C GLU A 66 -0.23 -22.61 -14.06
N GLN A 67 -1.30 -23.25 -14.52
CA GLN A 67 -2.60 -22.61 -14.68
C GLN A 67 -3.17 -22.14 -13.33
N GLU A 68 -3.14 -22.98 -12.30
CA GLU A 68 -3.54 -22.62 -10.93
C GLU A 68 -2.76 -21.38 -10.43
N LYS A 69 -1.44 -21.34 -10.66
CA LYS A 69 -0.57 -20.20 -10.31
C LYS A 69 -0.98 -18.93 -11.08
N ARG A 70 -1.23 -19.04 -12.39
CA ARG A 70 -1.65 -17.91 -13.25
C ARG A 70 -3.01 -17.36 -12.83
N GLU A 71 -3.97 -18.22 -12.53
CA GLU A 71 -5.31 -17.84 -12.06
C GLU A 71 -5.23 -17.14 -10.69
N THR A 72 -4.44 -17.68 -9.77
CA THR A 72 -4.20 -17.06 -8.45
C THR A 72 -3.58 -15.67 -8.59
N LEU A 73 -2.55 -15.52 -9.43
CA LEU A 73 -1.91 -14.24 -9.69
C LEU A 73 -2.90 -13.24 -10.32
N LYS A 74 -3.73 -13.69 -11.26
CA LYS A 74 -4.77 -12.86 -11.88
C LYS A 74 -5.77 -12.34 -10.84
N LEU A 75 -6.24 -13.20 -9.94
CA LEU A 75 -7.16 -12.80 -8.86
C LEU A 75 -6.52 -11.79 -7.91
N GLN A 76 -5.24 -11.99 -7.54
CA GLN A 76 -4.49 -11.05 -6.71
C GLN A 76 -4.36 -9.68 -7.41
N MET A 77 -3.99 -9.67 -8.69
CA MET A 77 -3.88 -8.44 -9.48
C MET A 77 -5.24 -7.71 -9.61
N GLU A 78 -6.34 -8.44 -9.80
CA GLU A 78 -7.68 -7.86 -9.83
C GLU A 78 -8.09 -7.24 -8.48
N GLU A 79 -7.75 -7.89 -7.38
CA GLU A 79 -8.01 -7.37 -6.03
C GLU A 79 -7.18 -6.10 -5.75
N GLU A 80 -5.89 -6.11 -6.10
CA GLU A 80 -5.03 -4.93 -5.99
C GLU A 80 -5.55 -3.77 -6.86
N ASN A 81 -5.97 -4.06 -8.09
CA ASN A 81 -6.56 -3.05 -8.98
C ASN A 81 -7.83 -2.47 -8.39
N LYS A 82 -8.72 -3.28 -7.81
CA LYS A 82 -9.92 -2.80 -7.10
C LYS A 82 -9.55 -1.89 -5.93
N LYS A 83 -8.54 -2.23 -5.13
CA LYS A 83 -8.04 -1.40 -4.02
C LYS A 83 -7.51 -0.06 -4.54
N LYS A 84 -6.70 -0.06 -5.60
CA LYS A 84 -6.18 1.16 -6.25
C LYS A 84 -7.29 2.05 -6.78
N ILE A 85 -8.27 1.47 -7.48
CA ILE A 85 -9.43 2.22 -8.00
C ILE A 85 -10.22 2.86 -6.86
N LYS A 86 -10.47 2.11 -5.77
CA LYS A 86 -11.16 2.63 -4.59
C LYS A 86 -10.43 3.84 -3.99
N GLU A 87 -9.10 3.76 -3.90
CA GLU A 87 -8.28 4.85 -3.37
C GLU A 87 -8.29 6.07 -4.30
N ILE A 88 -8.20 5.87 -5.63
CA ILE A 88 -8.33 6.94 -6.62
C ILE A 88 -9.69 7.63 -6.49
N CYS A 89 -10.78 6.87 -6.38
CA CYS A 89 -12.12 7.42 -6.19
C CYS A 89 -12.22 8.23 -4.89
N LYS A 90 -11.70 7.72 -3.78
CA LYS A 90 -11.67 8.42 -2.49
C LYS A 90 -10.95 9.77 -2.60
N ASN A 91 -9.77 9.77 -3.23
CA ASN A 91 -9.00 10.99 -3.50
C ASN A 91 -9.75 11.98 -4.40
N MET A 92 -10.42 11.49 -5.44
CA MET A 92 -11.23 12.33 -6.33
C MET A 92 -12.40 12.99 -5.61
N VAL A 93 -13.09 12.26 -4.72
CA VAL A 93 -14.18 12.82 -3.90
C VAL A 93 -13.62 13.91 -2.96
N PHE A 94 -12.46 13.67 -2.34
CA PHE A 94 -11.83 14.67 -1.46
C PHE A 94 -11.46 15.95 -2.21
N LEU A 95 -10.81 15.84 -3.38
CA LEU A 95 -10.49 17.00 -4.23
C LEU A 95 -11.76 17.77 -4.61
N LYS A 96 -12.84 17.06 -4.96
CA LYS A 96 -14.11 17.71 -5.27
C LYS A 96 -14.70 18.44 -4.07
N THR A 97 -14.58 17.87 -2.88
CA THR A 97 -15.00 18.52 -1.63
C THR A 97 -14.20 19.79 -1.37
N ILE A 98 -12.90 19.82 -1.64
CA ILE A 98 -12.09 21.05 -1.51
C ILE A 98 -12.65 22.18 -2.38
N GLU A 99 -12.94 21.91 -3.66
CA GLU A 99 -13.52 22.92 -4.56
C GLU A 99 -14.83 23.52 -4.00
N VAL A 100 -15.69 22.65 -3.45
CA VAL A 100 -16.95 23.07 -2.83
C VAL A 100 -16.72 23.88 -1.56
N VAL A 101 -15.79 23.43 -0.70
CA VAL A 101 -15.41 24.12 0.53
C VAL A 101 -14.85 25.51 0.23
N GLU A 102 -14.00 25.65 -0.78
CA GLU A 102 -13.48 26.94 -1.21
C GLU A 102 -14.58 27.87 -1.71
N LYS A 103 -15.51 27.35 -2.51
CA LYS A 103 -16.67 28.11 -2.99
C LYS A 103 -17.54 28.61 -1.83
N LEU A 104 -17.89 27.73 -0.90
CA LEU A 104 -18.68 28.08 0.30
C LEU A 104 -17.96 29.10 1.18
N THR A 105 -16.64 28.96 1.32
CA THR A 105 -15.80 29.90 2.08
C THR A 105 -15.81 31.29 1.44
N LYS A 106 -15.71 31.39 0.10
CA LYS A 106 -15.84 32.66 -0.63
C LYS A 106 -17.22 33.30 -0.44
N GLN A 107 -18.27 32.48 -0.34
CA GLN A 107 -19.64 32.91 -0.06
C GLN A 107 -19.88 33.22 1.43
N LYS A 108 -18.87 33.09 2.30
CA LYS A 108 -18.95 33.22 3.76
C LYS A 108 -19.90 32.22 4.43
N GLU A 109 -20.25 31.14 3.73
CA GLU A 109 -21.05 30.03 4.25
C GLU A 109 -20.19 29.06 5.08
N TYR A 110 -19.53 29.59 6.11
CA TYR A 110 -18.49 28.87 6.87
C TYR A 110 -18.99 27.63 7.59
N LYS A 111 -20.25 27.60 8.06
CA LYS A 111 -20.82 26.44 8.73
C LYS A 111 -20.91 25.25 7.77
N LYS A 112 -21.50 25.47 6.59
CA LYS A 112 -21.59 24.44 5.55
C LYS A 112 -20.21 24.00 5.08
N ALA A 113 -19.27 24.93 4.95
CA ALA A 113 -17.89 24.59 4.60
C ALA A 113 -17.23 23.63 5.62
N LEU A 114 -17.49 23.83 6.92
CA LEU A 114 -16.99 22.93 7.97
C LEU A 114 -17.72 21.57 7.96
N GLU A 115 -19.04 21.57 7.77
CA GLU A 115 -19.85 20.34 7.67
C GLU A 115 -19.37 19.43 6.52
N MET A 116 -18.99 20.02 5.38
CA MET A 116 -18.42 19.26 4.26
C MET A 116 -17.13 18.52 4.64
N LEU A 117 -16.35 19.05 5.59
CA LEU A 117 -15.11 18.43 6.08
C LEU A 117 -15.35 17.35 7.13
N ASP A 118 -16.53 17.32 7.78
CA ASP A 118 -16.85 16.29 8.78
C ASP A 118 -16.99 14.91 8.15
N GLY A 119 -17.35 14.83 6.86
CA GLY A 119 -17.38 13.57 6.10
C GLY A 119 -16.01 12.87 5.98
N PHE A 120 -14.92 13.57 6.28
CA PHE A 120 -13.55 13.05 6.24
C PHE A 120 -12.87 13.05 7.61
N ALA A 121 -13.60 13.29 8.71
CA ALA A 121 -13.00 13.47 10.04
C ALA A 121 -12.14 12.28 10.52
N ASN A 122 -12.42 11.08 10.03
CA ASN A 122 -11.69 9.84 10.37
C ASN A 122 -10.70 9.40 9.28
N ASP A 123 -10.46 10.25 8.27
CA ASP A 123 -9.55 9.96 7.17
C ASP A 123 -8.12 10.38 7.53
N GLU A 124 -7.32 9.43 8.01
CA GLU A 124 -5.95 9.69 8.45
C GLU A 124 -5.08 10.22 7.30
N ASP A 125 -5.33 9.79 6.05
CA ASP A 125 -4.58 10.25 4.88
C ASP A 125 -4.82 11.73 4.57
N LYS A 126 -5.98 12.27 4.97
CA LYS A 126 -6.41 13.66 4.72
C LYS A 126 -6.42 14.54 5.96
N LYS A 127 -5.95 13.99 7.08
CA LYS A 127 -6.01 14.63 8.39
C LYS A 127 -5.35 16.02 8.41
N HIS A 128 -4.16 16.14 7.84
CA HIS A 128 -3.43 17.40 7.80
C HIS A 128 -4.17 18.46 6.95
N ASP A 129 -4.65 18.08 5.75
CA ASP A 129 -5.46 18.95 4.88
C ASP A 129 -6.74 19.43 5.59
N ILE A 130 -7.43 18.52 6.28
CA ILE A 130 -8.66 18.85 7.02
C ILE A 130 -8.35 19.80 8.18
N MET A 131 -7.27 19.55 8.93
CA MET A 131 -6.84 20.47 9.99
C MET A 131 -6.52 21.86 9.44
N PHE A 132 -5.81 21.93 8.32
CA PHE A 132 -5.50 23.18 7.64
C PHE A 132 -6.77 23.92 7.22
N LEU A 133 -7.67 23.25 6.50
CA LEU A 133 -8.91 23.84 6.00
C LEU A 133 -9.81 24.32 7.15
N ARG A 134 -9.96 23.53 8.22
CA ARG A 134 -10.69 23.96 9.43
C ARG A 134 -10.04 25.18 10.05
N GLY A 135 -8.71 25.21 10.15
CA GLY A 135 -7.96 26.36 10.65
C GLY A 135 -8.22 27.62 9.83
N LYS A 136 -8.06 27.52 8.50
CA LYS A 136 -8.31 28.60 7.53
C LYS A 136 -9.76 29.11 7.58
N ILE A 137 -10.75 28.22 7.61
CA ILE A 137 -12.17 28.62 7.69
C ILE A 137 -12.47 29.35 9.00
N ASN A 138 -11.96 28.85 10.13
CA ASN A 138 -12.14 29.51 11.42
C ASN A 138 -11.47 30.89 11.45
N PHE A 139 -10.28 31.03 10.86
CA PHE A 139 -9.62 32.33 10.70
C PHE A 139 -10.50 33.30 9.90
N LEU A 140 -11.02 32.88 8.74
CA LEU A 140 -11.86 33.73 7.89
C LEU A 140 -13.20 34.12 8.53
N ARG A 141 -13.72 33.29 9.44
CA ARG A 141 -14.90 33.58 10.25
C ARG A 141 -14.60 34.44 11.48
N GLY A 142 -13.34 34.80 11.74
CA GLY A 142 -12.90 35.59 12.89
C GLY A 142 -12.80 34.78 14.20
N ARG A 143 -12.87 33.45 14.13
CA ARG A 143 -12.67 32.54 15.27
C ARG A 143 -11.19 32.18 15.38
N TYR A 144 -10.38 33.17 15.74
CA TYR A 144 -8.92 33.04 15.78
C TYR A 144 -8.45 32.02 16.84
N ASP A 145 -9.18 31.89 17.94
CA ASP A 145 -9.00 30.86 18.97
C ASP A 145 -9.02 29.45 18.39
N MET A 146 -10.07 29.14 17.61
CA MET A 146 -10.25 27.85 16.97
C MET A 146 -9.26 27.64 15.83
N ALA A 147 -8.95 28.71 15.07
CA ALA A 147 -7.96 28.68 14.01
C ALA A 147 -6.59 28.26 14.55
N ILE A 148 -6.14 28.90 15.64
CA ILE A 148 -4.89 28.56 16.32
C ILE A 148 -4.89 27.11 16.78
N ASN A 149 -5.97 26.61 17.40
CA ASN A 149 -6.03 25.23 17.88
C ASN A 149 -5.81 24.21 16.75
N HIS A 150 -6.44 24.42 15.59
CA HIS A 150 -6.27 23.52 14.44
C HIS A 150 -4.89 23.67 13.79
N LEU A 151 -4.46 24.90 13.50
CA LEU A 151 -3.20 25.18 12.80
C LEU A 151 -1.98 24.82 13.65
N PHE A 152 -2.02 25.08 14.96
CA PHE A 152 -0.92 24.74 15.86
C PHE A 152 -0.75 23.23 16.03
N LYS A 153 -1.86 22.46 16.04
CA LYS A 153 -1.80 21.00 16.03
C LYS A 153 -1.20 20.48 14.73
N LEU A 154 -1.61 21.05 13.59
CA LEU A 154 -1.08 20.72 12.28
C LEU A 154 0.44 20.94 12.23
N VAL A 155 0.93 22.15 12.52
CA VAL A 155 2.36 22.48 12.39
C VAL A 155 3.28 21.76 13.38
N LYS A 156 2.70 21.14 14.43
CA LYS A 156 3.43 20.24 15.33
C LYS A 156 3.64 18.85 14.75
N GLN A 157 2.76 18.42 13.85
CA GLN A 157 2.79 17.11 13.21
C GLN A 157 3.53 17.19 11.87
N ASP A 158 3.25 18.24 11.11
CA ASP A 158 3.87 18.51 9.82
C ASP A 158 4.50 19.91 9.84
N PHE A 159 5.83 19.94 9.93
CA PHE A 159 6.58 21.18 10.01
C PHE A 159 6.68 21.90 8.66
N GLU A 160 6.43 21.21 7.54
CA GLU A 160 6.57 21.72 6.17
C GLU A 160 5.23 22.20 5.58
N PHE A 161 4.46 22.94 6.37
CA PHE A 161 3.17 23.51 5.95
C PHE A 161 3.20 25.07 6.00
N PRO A 162 3.85 25.76 5.03
CA PRO A 162 4.05 27.21 5.08
C PRO A 162 2.75 28.02 5.21
N ASP A 163 1.70 27.58 4.52
CA ASP A 163 0.38 28.22 4.60
C ASP A 163 -0.23 28.09 6.01
N ALA A 164 -0.02 26.96 6.70
CA ALA A 164 -0.53 26.79 8.06
C ALA A 164 0.18 27.75 9.02
N TRP A 165 1.50 27.90 8.89
CA TRP A 165 2.29 28.89 9.63
C TRP A 165 1.82 30.32 9.35
N LEU A 166 1.53 30.65 8.08
CA LEU A 166 1.03 31.96 7.69
C LEU A 166 -0.31 32.28 8.37
N TYR A 167 -1.29 31.37 8.28
CA TYR A 167 -2.59 31.58 8.91
C TYR A 167 -2.50 31.56 10.44
N LEU A 168 -1.59 30.78 11.02
CA LEU A 168 -1.35 30.75 12.46
C LEU A 168 -0.80 32.10 12.93
N GLY A 169 0.20 32.66 12.24
CA GLY A 169 0.77 33.98 12.53
C GLY A 169 -0.26 35.09 12.41
N ARG A 170 -1.08 35.08 11.33
CA ARG A 170 -2.19 36.02 11.16
C ARG A 170 -3.24 35.90 12.27
N SER A 171 -3.50 34.68 12.74
CA SER A 171 -4.46 34.45 13.84
C SER A 171 -3.92 34.99 15.17
N TYR A 172 -2.62 34.81 15.45
CA TYR A 172 -1.97 35.42 16.62
C TYR A 172 -1.95 36.95 16.54
N GLN A 173 -1.65 37.50 15.37
CA GLN A 173 -1.66 38.95 15.15
C GLN A 173 -3.06 39.55 15.37
N ALA A 174 -4.12 38.88 14.89
CA ALA A 174 -5.49 39.33 15.10
C ALA A 174 -5.93 39.31 16.57
N LEU A 175 -5.22 38.57 17.44
CA LEU A 175 -5.41 38.54 18.89
C LEU A 175 -4.46 39.47 19.66
N GLY A 176 -3.59 40.23 18.98
CA GLY A 176 -2.58 41.09 19.63
C GLY A 176 -1.48 40.31 20.35
N LEU A 177 -1.05 39.18 19.77
CA LEU A 177 0.03 38.33 20.27
C LEU A 177 1.26 38.41 19.35
N GLU A 178 1.88 39.58 19.28
CA GLU A 178 2.90 39.97 18.30
C GLU A 178 4.14 39.06 18.30
N ASP A 179 4.61 38.66 19.49
CA ASP A 179 5.78 37.76 19.59
C ASP A 179 5.50 36.39 18.98
N LYS A 180 4.29 35.85 19.23
CA LYS A 180 3.86 34.56 18.65
C LYS A 180 3.60 34.68 17.16
N ALA A 181 3.06 35.81 16.71
CA ALA A 181 2.85 36.08 15.29
C ALA A 181 4.19 36.08 14.54
N ARG A 182 5.19 36.80 15.05
CA ARG A 182 6.55 36.84 14.47
C ARG A 182 7.18 35.45 14.40
N TRP A 183 7.11 34.70 15.51
CA TRP A 183 7.59 33.32 15.59
C TRP A 183 6.97 32.41 14.51
N ALA A 184 5.67 32.57 14.23
CA ALA A 184 5.00 31.80 13.19
C ALA A 184 5.38 32.29 11.77
N PHE A 185 5.48 33.59 11.53
CA PHE A 185 5.86 34.14 10.22
C PHE A 185 7.29 33.82 9.80
N GLU A 186 8.21 33.67 10.75
CA GLU A 186 9.57 33.21 10.45
C GLU A 186 9.60 31.80 9.86
N ARG A 187 8.59 30.98 10.16
CA ARG A 187 8.43 29.60 9.71
C ARG A 187 7.48 29.45 8.52
N SER A 188 6.83 30.53 8.09
CA SER A 188 5.96 30.53 6.91
C SER A 188 6.71 30.85 5.61
N LYS A 189 8.04 30.77 5.63
CA LYS A 189 8.92 31.07 4.50
C LYS A 189 9.25 29.83 3.70
#